data_AF-A0A0J9XCQ1-F1
#
_entry.id   AF-A0A0J9XCQ1-F1
#
_cell.length_a   1.000
_cell.length_b   1.000
_cell.length_c   1.000
_cell.angle_alpha   90.00
_cell.angle_beta   90.00
_cell.angle_gamma   90.00
#
_symmetry.space_group_name_H-M   'P 1'
#
loop_
_entity.id
_entity.type
_entity.pdbx_description
1 polymer ?
#
loop_
_entity_poly.entity_id
_entity_poly.type
_entity_poly.pdbx_seq_one_letter_code
_entity_poly.pdbx_strand_id
1 'polypeptide(L)'
;MELTDIIESSTPPAEEVHAAFAPTDTALPQTTTPLLSSTPPIITRALSNAYPFILLIDKLFSLLTWTSDDPWKSFLLVISWVTLVLYYDTIIGLFAYPVYVGIILALSIFIKNQTLATSPSSATTPSAFNPTLDEIVQTLSDLTLRVNLFLAPLDEFVYRSGGLSKVALKIALLSPVYFMISFFLLSGKSMLLIVSVFILTYHSVHARVTRAILWRSHTVRRLAKKTGLFDDINNNNQSQRSHQPKPKPVFSTSVLSATSKQQTAPRFTYVVYENQRRWIGIGWSTKLFSYERAPWTDEFLEPVQPIDEFVLPETDDPSVEWRWIGNWKLDLTNDGSLALPADSKVKAIEHPGPDDGWVYFDNTWKKPATDSDSLVKYTRRRRWVRTAELVKSSA
;
A
#
# COMPACT_ATOMS: atom_id res chain seq x y z
N MET A 1 94.05 68.31 18.03
CA MET A 1 94.56 68.31 19.42
C MET A 1 93.36 67.93 20.29
N GLU A 2 93.49 66.80 21.01
CA GLU A 2 92.54 66.20 21.99
C GLU A 2 91.20 65.69 21.41
N LEU A 3 90.86 64.40 21.28
CA LEU A 3 90.83 63.20 22.17
C LEU A 3 89.89 63.36 23.40
N THR A 4 88.73 62.69 23.34
CA THR A 4 88.06 61.82 24.36
C THR A 4 86.58 61.67 23.96
N ASP A 5 86.16 60.53 23.41
CA ASP A 5 85.66 59.32 24.09
C ASP A 5 84.29 59.46 24.81
N ILE A 6 83.30 58.80 24.19
CA ILE A 6 82.30 57.86 24.75
C ILE A 6 81.52 58.31 25.99
N ILE A 7 80.18 58.40 25.87
CA ILE A 7 79.22 57.53 26.58
C ILE A 7 77.81 57.70 25.97
N GLU A 8 77.24 56.53 25.75
CA GLU A 8 75.97 56.09 25.20
C GLU A 8 74.75 56.46 26.07
N SER A 9 73.63 56.84 25.44
CA SER A 9 72.31 56.57 26.02
C SER A 9 71.28 56.46 24.89
N SER A 10 70.92 55.21 24.64
CA SER A 10 69.92 54.72 23.70
C SER A 10 68.51 55.21 24.01
N THR A 11 67.92 56.00 23.11
CA THR A 11 66.46 56.12 22.98
C THR A 11 66.00 55.28 21.78
N PRO A 12 65.35 54.12 21.98
CA PRO A 12 64.60 53.48 20.90
C PRO A 12 63.29 54.26 20.61
N PRO A 13 62.80 54.23 19.38
CA PRO A 13 61.57 54.92 18.98
C PRO A 13 60.33 54.20 19.53
N ALA A 14 59.23 54.97 19.61
CA ALA A 14 57.93 54.55 20.11
C ALA A 14 57.50 53.18 19.57
N GLU A 15 57.30 52.24 20.49
CA GLU A 15 56.66 50.96 20.26
C GLU A 15 55.18 51.21 19.98
N GLU A 16 54.75 51.01 18.73
CA GLU A 16 53.33 50.97 18.39
C GLU A 16 52.70 49.81 19.17
N VAL A 17 51.81 50.16 20.11
CA VAL A 17 51.02 49.21 20.90
C VAL A 17 50.06 48.50 19.95
N HIS A 18 50.51 47.43 19.32
CA HIS A 18 49.62 46.45 18.73
C HIS A 18 48.97 45.67 19.87
N ALA A 19 47.65 45.77 19.97
CA ALA A 19 46.88 44.85 20.78
C ALA A 19 47.14 43.43 20.26
N ALA A 20 47.90 42.65 21.02
CA ALA A 20 48.01 41.22 20.80
C ALA A 20 46.64 40.60 21.11
N PHE A 21 45.80 40.46 20.07
CA PHE A 21 44.68 39.55 20.14
C PHE A 21 45.26 38.16 20.32
N ALA A 22 45.19 37.67 21.55
CA ALA A 22 45.42 36.26 21.83
C ALA A 22 44.55 35.45 20.84
N PRO A 23 45.10 34.43 20.15
CA PRO A 23 44.24 33.45 19.51
C PRO A 23 43.59 32.69 20.67
N THR A 24 42.41 33.13 21.08
CA THR A 24 41.52 32.24 21.81
C THR A 24 41.06 31.25 20.76
N ASP A 25 41.75 30.11 20.68
CA ASP A 25 41.21 28.87 20.12
C ASP A 25 39.94 28.52 20.92
N THR A 26 38.88 29.28 20.67
CA THR A 26 37.51 28.83 20.88
C THR A 26 37.20 27.95 19.68
N ALA A 27 37.89 26.82 19.61
CA ALA A 27 37.38 25.68 18.89
C ALA A 27 35.99 25.43 19.48
N LEU A 28 34.96 25.72 18.69
CA LEU A 28 33.60 25.27 18.96
C LEU A 28 33.70 23.82 19.44
N PRO A 29 32.97 23.40 20.51
CA PRO A 29 33.06 22.05 21.00
C PRO A 29 32.81 21.12 19.81
N GLN A 30 33.87 20.44 19.37
CA GLN A 30 33.78 19.32 18.46
C GLN A 30 32.95 18.29 19.21
N THR A 31 31.65 18.40 19.05
CA THR A 31 30.68 17.52 19.66
C THR A 31 30.82 16.24 18.86
N THR A 32 31.83 15.45 19.22
CA THR A 32 32.05 14.15 18.63
C THR A 32 30.82 13.33 18.97
N THR A 33 29.93 13.20 17.99
CA THR A 33 28.73 12.41 18.14
C THR A 33 29.14 11.01 18.60
N PRO A 34 28.40 10.36 19.52
CA PRO A 34 28.76 9.06 20.11
C PRO A 34 28.97 7.94 19.06
N LEU A 35 28.58 8.19 17.81
CA LEU A 35 28.83 7.36 16.63
C LEU A 35 30.32 7.19 16.29
N LEU A 36 31.17 8.17 16.60
CA LEU A 36 32.62 8.11 16.30
C LEU A 36 33.36 7.07 17.16
N SER A 37 32.86 6.79 18.36
CA SER A 37 33.47 5.80 19.28
C SER A 37 33.05 4.37 18.98
N SER A 38 31.91 4.16 18.31
CA SER A 38 31.28 2.84 18.18
C SER A 38 31.30 2.27 16.76
N THR A 39 31.71 3.05 15.76
CA THR A 39 31.68 2.59 14.36
C THR A 39 32.99 1.89 13.97
N PRO A 40 32.95 0.62 13.52
CA PRO A 40 34.12 -0.08 13.02
C PRO A 40 34.86 0.70 11.92
N PRO A 41 36.21 0.73 11.93
CA PRO A 41 37.01 1.51 10.97
C PRO A 41 36.86 1.04 9.52
N ILE A 42 36.36 -0.18 9.32
CA ILE A 42 36.03 -0.73 8.00
C ILE A 42 34.84 0.03 7.38
N ILE A 43 33.82 0.35 8.18
CA ILE A 43 32.61 1.05 7.72
C ILE A 43 32.95 2.50 7.39
N THR A 44 33.75 3.17 8.21
CA THR A 44 34.16 4.56 7.97
C THR A 44 35.00 4.69 6.70
N ARG A 45 35.94 3.77 6.45
CA ARG A 45 36.73 3.72 5.21
C ARG A 45 35.89 3.42 3.96
N ALA A 46 34.93 2.51 4.06
CA ALA A 46 34.03 2.22 2.95
C ALA A 46 33.15 3.44 2.62
N LEU A 47 32.66 4.13 3.64
CA LEU A 47 31.81 5.30 3.50
C LEU A 47 32.57 6.51 2.94
N SER A 48 33.81 6.75 3.37
CA SER A 48 34.66 7.82 2.80
C SER A 48 34.95 7.59 1.32
N ASN A 49 35.16 6.33 0.92
CA ASN A 49 35.37 5.98 -0.49
C ASN A 49 34.07 6.11 -1.31
N ALA A 50 32.90 5.87 -0.71
CA ALA A 50 31.61 6.01 -1.37
C ALA A 50 31.13 7.48 -1.45
N TYR A 51 31.63 8.35 -0.59
CA TYR A 51 31.21 9.76 -0.48
C TYR A 51 31.16 10.55 -1.80
N PRO A 52 32.17 10.51 -2.71
CA PRO A 52 32.07 11.24 -3.97
C PRO A 52 30.92 10.77 -4.86
N PHE A 53 30.55 9.48 -4.81
CA PHE A 53 29.38 8.95 -5.51
C PHE A 53 28.08 9.38 -4.84
N ILE A 54 28.03 9.35 -3.51
CA ILE A 54 26.90 9.84 -2.71
C ILE A 54 26.60 11.30 -3.09
N LEU A 55 27.62 12.15 -3.17
CA LEU A 55 27.45 13.56 -3.57
C LEU A 55 26.96 13.73 -5.01
N LEU A 56 27.46 12.90 -5.95
CA LEU A 56 27.00 12.96 -7.33
C LEU A 56 25.51 12.59 -7.43
N ILE A 57 25.12 11.50 -6.76
CA ILE A 57 23.75 11.01 -6.73
C ILE A 57 22.86 12.03 -6.00
N ASP A 58 23.31 12.58 -4.87
CA ASP A 58 22.59 13.60 -4.12
C ASP A 58 22.29 14.83 -4.99
N LYS A 59 23.29 15.36 -5.71
CA LYS A 59 23.11 16.47 -6.65
C LYS A 59 22.13 16.11 -7.77
N LEU A 60 22.21 14.89 -8.31
CA LEU A 60 21.29 14.43 -9.36
C LEU A 60 19.85 14.37 -8.83
N PHE A 61 19.62 13.75 -7.68
CA PHE A 61 18.30 13.70 -7.05
C PHE A 61 17.80 15.08 -6.62
N SER A 62 18.70 15.99 -6.23
CA SER A 62 18.38 17.39 -5.96
C SER A 62 17.81 18.11 -7.19
N LEU A 63 18.37 17.82 -8.36
CA LEU A 63 17.90 18.37 -9.63
C LEU A 63 16.58 17.72 -10.07
N LEU A 64 16.48 16.38 -9.99
CA LEU A 64 15.27 15.62 -10.35
C LEU A 64 14.08 15.96 -9.47
N THR A 65 14.31 16.19 -8.18
CA THR A 65 13.25 16.45 -7.20
C THR A 65 12.96 17.95 -7.04
N TRP A 66 13.68 18.82 -7.75
CA TRP A 66 13.56 20.28 -7.67
C TRP A 66 13.78 20.82 -6.25
N THR A 67 14.65 20.17 -5.47
CA THR A 67 15.00 20.56 -4.08
C THR A 67 16.32 21.34 -4.00
N SER A 68 16.88 21.73 -5.14
CA SER A 68 18.10 22.53 -5.20
C SER A 68 17.82 23.98 -4.80
N ASP A 69 18.82 24.66 -4.24
CA ASP A 69 18.70 26.08 -3.83
C ASP A 69 18.24 27.00 -4.97
N ASP A 70 18.62 26.64 -6.20
CA ASP A 70 18.26 27.36 -7.41
C ASP A 70 17.38 26.50 -8.33
N PRO A 71 16.08 26.81 -8.47
CA PRO A 71 15.15 26.12 -9.36
C PRO A 71 15.55 26.18 -10.84
N TRP A 72 16.30 27.21 -11.26
CA TRP A 72 16.71 27.36 -12.65
C TRP A 72 17.61 26.24 -13.13
N LYS A 73 18.39 25.62 -12.23
CA LYS A 73 19.24 24.47 -12.57
C LYS A 73 18.42 23.26 -13.03
N SER A 74 17.34 22.95 -12.32
CA SER A 74 16.40 21.88 -12.71
C SER A 74 15.65 22.23 -14.00
N PHE A 75 15.29 23.50 -14.19
CA PHE A 75 14.65 23.96 -15.43
C PHE A 75 15.56 23.83 -16.66
N LEU A 76 16.83 24.25 -16.54
CA LEU A 76 17.83 24.10 -17.59
C LEU A 76 18.10 22.62 -17.91
N LEU A 77 18.05 21.73 -16.92
CA LEU A 77 18.11 20.29 -17.13
C LEU A 77 16.97 19.80 -18.01
N VAL A 78 15.74 20.26 -17.78
CA VAL A 78 14.58 19.91 -18.63
C VAL A 78 14.77 20.41 -20.06
N ILE A 79 15.19 21.65 -20.25
CA ILE A 79 15.44 22.19 -21.60
C ILE A 79 16.54 21.39 -22.30
N SER A 80 17.65 21.15 -21.62
CA SER A 80 18.76 20.35 -22.14
C SER A 80 18.29 18.96 -22.56
N TRP A 81 17.50 18.29 -21.72
CA TRP A 81 16.92 16.98 -22.03
C TRP A 81 15.98 17.02 -23.23
N VAL A 82 15.09 18.02 -23.32
CA VAL A 82 14.17 18.19 -24.46
C VAL A 82 14.96 18.39 -25.75
N THR A 83 16.00 19.23 -25.74
CA THR A 83 16.85 19.43 -26.92
C THR A 83 17.57 18.14 -27.31
N LEU A 84 18.10 17.37 -26.34
CA LEU A 84 18.74 16.09 -26.58
C LEU A 84 17.78 15.11 -27.25
N VAL A 85 16.54 15.01 -26.77
CA VAL A 85 15.53 14.11 -27.34
C VAL A 85 15.04 14.55 -28.72
N LEU A 86 14.94 15.85 -29.00
CA LEU A 86 14.53 16.34 -30.32
C LEU A 86 15.61 16.12 -31.37
N TYR A 87 16.89 16.23 -30.99
CA TYR A 87 18.04 16.16 -31.89
C TYR A 87 18.84 14.86 -31.73
N TYR A 88 18.28 13.81 -31.12
CA TYR A 88 19.06 12.59 -30.86
C TYR A 88 19.59 11.93 -32.14
N ASP A 89 18.84 11.97 -33.25
CA ASP A 89 19.30 11.42 -34.54
C ASP A 89 20.54 12.14 -35.07
N THR A 90 20.59 13.46 -34.95
CA THR A 90 21.72 14.26 -35.42
C THR A 90 22.90 14.18 -34.45
N ILE A 91 22.63 14.14 -33.14
CA ILE A 91 23.66 13.99 -32.10
C ILE A 91 24.33 12.62 -32.20
N ILE A 92 23.57 11.54 -32.37
CA ILE A 92 24.15 10.20 -32.52
C ILE A 92 24.80 10.07 -33.91
N GLY A 93 24.16 10.55 -34.97
CA GLY A 93 24.72 10.43 -36.33
C GLY A 93 26.03 11.18 -36.53
N LEU A 94 26.17 12.39 -35.95
CA LEU A 94 27.33 13.25 -36.16
C LEU A 94 28.32 13.25 -34.98
N PHE A 95 27.82 13.11 -33.76
CA PHE A 95 28.61 13.25 -32.53
C PHE A 95 28.69 11.98 -31.67
N ALA A 96 28.22 10.80 -32.14
CA ALA A 96 28.32 9.57 -31.34
C ALA A 96 29.76 9.26 -30.89
N TYR A 97 30.74 9.36 -31.79
CA TYR A 97 32.14 9.12 -31.47
C TYR A 97 32.69 10.10 -30.42
N PRO A 98 32.61 11.44 -30.59
CA PRO A 98 33.10 12.37 -29.57
C PRO A 98 32.33 12.29 -28.26
N VAL A 99 31.02 12.00 -28.28
CA VAL A 99 30.22 11.78 -27.05
C VAL A 99 30.71 10.54 -26.31
N TYR A 100 30.90 9.43 -27.02
CA TYR A 100 31.41 8.18 -26.44
C TYR A 100 32.81 8.36 -25.81
N VAL A 101 33.73 8.99 -26.56
CA VAL A 101 35.08 9.30 -26.07
C VAL A 101 35.02 10.25 -24.87
N GLY A 102 34.15 11.26 -24.90
CA GLY A 102 33.95 12.20 -23.81
C GLY A 102 33.46 11.54 -22.53
N ILE A 103 32.54 10.57 -22.61
CA ILE A 103 32.06 9.81 -21.45
C ILE A 103 33.18 8.95 -20.86
N ILE A 104 33.95 8.25 -21.69
CA ILE A 104 35.10 7.45 -21.22
C ILE A 104 36.15 8.35 -20.57
N LEU A 105 36.46 9.49 -21.18
CA LEU A 105 37.42 10.44 -20.65
C LEU A 105 36.94 11.01 -19.31
N ALA A 106 35.68 11.42 -19.20
CA ALA A 106 35.08 11.89 -17.95
C ALA A 106 35.13 10.83 -16.85
N LEU A 107 34.78 9.58 -17.17
CA LEU A 107 34.89 8.45 -16.24
C LEU A 107 36.34 8.19 -15.81
N SER A 108 37.29 8.22 -16.76
CA SER A 108 38.70 8.04 -16.46
C SER A 108 39.29 9.16 -15.60
N ILE A 109 38.89 10.42 -15.84
CA ILE A 109 39.28 11.58 -15.02
C ILE A 109 38.66 11.46 -13.63
N PHE A 110 37.39 11.06 -13.54
CA PHE A 110 36.72 10.89 -12.26
C PHE A 110 37.37 9.77 -11.42
N ILE A 111 37.67 8.62 -12.03
CA ILE A 111 38.39 7.52 -11.39
C ILE A 111 39.80 7.96 -10.99
N LYS A 112 40.53 8.67 -11.88
CA LYS A 112 41.88 9.17 -11.61
C LYS A 112 41.90 10.20 -10.49
N ASN A 113 40.93 11.10 -10.44
CA ASN A 113 40.80 12.09 -9.38
C ASN A 113 40.50 11.43 -8.03
N GLN A 114 39.73 10.35 -8.03
CA GLN A 114 39.53 9.53 -6.82
C GLN A 114 40.81 8.80 -6.38
N THR A 115 41.57 8.21 -7.32
CA THR A 115 42.82 7.51 -6.98
C THR A 115 43.94 8.47 -6.56
N LEU A 116 44.01 9.67 -7.16
CA LEU A 116 44.92 10.74 -6.73
C LEU A 116 44.56 11.28 -5.34
N ALA A 117 43.28 11.39 -5.00
CA ALA A 117 42.85 11.80 -3.66
C ALA A 117 43.27 10.80 -2.56
N THR A 118 43.49 9.52 -2.91
CA THR A 118 44.07 8.50 -2.02
C THR A 118 45.61 8.49 -1.95
N SER A 119 46.30 9.29 -2.78
CA SER A 119 47.78 9.35 -2.77
C SER A 119 48.26 10.55 -1.92
N PRO A 120 49.11 10.34 -0.91
CA PRO A 120 49.43 11.37 0.10
C PRO A 120 50.34 12.52 -0.37
N SER A 121 50.61 12.68 -1.68
CA SER A 121 51.70 13.53 -2.18
C SER A 121 51.30 14.77 -3.00
N SER A 122 50.03 15.13 -3.11
CA SER A 122 49.62 16.36 -3.83
C SER A 122 48.83 17.32 -2.94
N ALA A 123 49.51 17.87 -1.94
CA ALA A 123 49.06 18.96 -1.07
C ALA A 123 49.33 20.33 -1.72
N THR A 124 48.59 20.70 -2.77
CA THR A 124 48.68 22.08 -3.31
C THR A 124 47.34 22.64 -3.82
N THR A 125 46.20 22.16 -3.30
CA THR A 125 44.92 22.86 -3.45
C THR A 125 44.25 23.03 -2.08
N PRO A 126 43.72 24.23 -1.76
CA PRO A 126 43.25 24.58 -0.43
C PRO A 126 41.85 23.98 -0.20
N SER A 127 41.81 22.70 0.18
CA SER A 127 40.73 21.98 0.88
C SER A 127 40.90 20.49 0.58
N ALA A 128 41.85 19.85 1.26
CA ALA A 128 41.92 18.40 1.28
C ALA A 128 40.59 17.88 1.81
N PHE A 129 39.84 17.25 0.91
CA PHE A 129 38.50 16.72 1.07
C PHE A 129 38.52 15.50 2.01
N ASN A 130 38.76 15.76 3.29
CA ASN A 130 38.56 14.80 4.37
C ASN A 130 37.20 15.10 4.98
N PRO A 131 36.10 14.63 4.37
CA PRO A 131 34.76 14.86 4.89
C PRO A 131 34.68 14.31 6.31
N THR A 132 34.07 15.08 7.19
CA THR A 132 33.78 14.58 8.53
C THR A 132 32.75 13.44 8.42
N LEU A 133 32.82 12.44 9.30
CA LEU A 133 31.84 11.34 9.29
C LEU A 133 30.41 11.89 9.37
N ASP A 134 30.22 12.96 10.13
CA ASP A 134 28.94 13.65 10.31
C ASP A 134 28.41 14.23 8.99
N GLU A 135 29.26 14.89 8.20
CA GLU A 135 28.91 15.40 6.87
C GLU A 135 28.50 14.26 5.92
N ILE A 136 29.19 13.12 5.96
CA ILE A 136 28.81 11.98 5.11
C ILE A 136 27.46 11.39 5.55
N VAL A 137 27.22 11.27 6.86
CA VAL A 137 25.94 10.77 7.38
C VAL A 137 24.80 11.74 7.03
N GLN A 138 25.04 13.05 7.17
CA GLN A 138 24.06 14.07 6.82
C GLN A 138 23.71 14.02 5.33
N THR A 139 24.70 14.02 4.44
CA THR A 139 24.47 13.91 2.99
C THR A 139 23.78 12.60 2.60
N LEU A 140 24.09 11.48 3.27
CA LEU A 140 23.41 10.21 3.05
C LEU A 140 21.96 10.26 3.53
N SER A 141 21.68 10.94 4.64
CA SER A 141 20.32 11.14 5.14
C SER A 141 19.50 12.04 4.19
N ASP A 142 20.10 13.10 3.67
CA ASP A 142 19.49 13.99 2.69
C ASP A 142 19.22 13.26 1.37
N LEU A 143 20.17 12.46 0.89
CA LEU A 143 20.00 11.60 -0.28
C LEU A 143 18.84 10.62 -0.05
N THR A 144 18.81 9.95 1.11
CA THR A 144 17.75 8.99 1.44
C THR A 144 16.38 9.67 1.44
N LEU A 145 16.28 10.87 2.00
CA LEU A 145 15.06 11.68 1.96
C LEU A 145 14.67 11.98 0.52
N ARG A 146 15.60 12.47 -0.31
CA ARG A 146 15.34 12.83 -1.71
C ARG A 146 14.93 11.62 -2.56
N VAL A 147 15.54 10.46 -2.34
CA VAL A 147 15.15 9.19 -2.99
C VAL A 147 13.74 8.78 -2.57
N ASN A 148 13.44 8.83 -1.27
CA ASN A 148 12.10 8.52 -0.77
C ASN A 148 11.07 9.51 -1.31
N LEU A 149 11.39 10.80 -1.40
CA LEU A 149 10.52 11.82 -2.00
C LEU A 149 10.29 11.52 -3.49
N PHE A 150 11.33 11.09 -4.20
CA PHE A 150 11.22 10.69 -5.60
C PHE A 150 10.30 9.48 -5.80
N LEU A 151 10.40 8.47 -4.93
CA LEU A 151 9.66 7.20 -4.98
C LEU A 151 8.27 7.25 -4.33
N ALA A 152 8.00 8.21 -3.43
CA ALA A 152 6.74 8.34 -2.71
C ALA A 152 5.47 8.24 -3.60
N PRO A 153 5.44 8.84 -4.81
CA PRO A 153 4.32 8.67 -5.73
C PRO A 153 4.03 7.23 -6.14
N LEU A 154 5.08 6.42 -6.30
CA LEU A 154 4.96 5.02 -6.69
C LEU A 154 4.43 4.20 -5.52
N ASP A 155 4.93 4.45 -4.31
CA ASP A 155 4.47 3.76 -3.10
C ASP A 155 3.00 4.06 -2.80
N GLU A 156 2.59 5.33 -2.87
CA GLU A 156 1.18 5.71 -2.70
C GLU A 156 0.30 5.04 -3.76
N PHE A 157 0.76 5.02 -5.01
CA PHE A 157 0.05 4.41 -6.12
C PHE A 157 -0.11 2.89 -5.94
N VAL A 158 0.95 2.20 -5.52
CA VAL A 158 0.96 0.75 -5.26
C VAL A 158 0.07 0.38 -4.07
N TYR A 159 0.13 1.17 -3.01
CA TYR A 159 -0.73 0.99 -1.84
C TYR A 159 -2.21 1.19 -2.21
N ARG A 160 -2.53 2.28 -2.90
CA ARG A 160 -3.90 2.65 -3.30
C ARG A 160 -4.56 1.65 -4.23
N SER A 161 -3.78 0.92 -5.01
CA SER A 161 -4.26 -0.06 -6.00
C SER A 161 -4.34 -1.49 -5.45
N GLY A 162 -4.00 -1.69 -4.17
CA GLY A 162 -4.15 -2.95 -3.46
C GLY A 162 -3.00 -3.93 -3.64
N GLY A 163 -1.80 -3.43 -3.97
CA GLY A 163 -0.54 -4.18 -4.04
C GLY A 163 0.09 -4.25 -5.44
N LEU A 164 1.40 -4.51 -5.48
CA LEU A 164 2.21 -4.55 -6.71
C LEU A 164 1.68 -5.55 -7.75
N SER A 165 1.23 -6.72 -7.34
CA SER A 165 0.72 -7.76 -8.26
C SER A 165 -0.54 -7.30 -9.01
N LYS A 166 -1.43 -6.59 -8.31
CA LYS A 166 -2.65 -6.03 -8.92
C LYS A 166 -2.33 -4.88 -9.85
N VAL A 167 -1.37 -4.03 -9.50
CA VAL A 167 -0.86 -2.97 -10.39
C VAL A 167 -0.26 -3.57 -11.65
N ALA A 168 0.64 -4.54 -11.50
CA ALA A 168 1.32 -5.18 -12.62
C ALA A 168 0.31 -5.82 -13.58
N LEU A 169 -0.70 -6.52 -13.05
CA LEU A 169 -1.77 -7.10 -13.87
C LEU A 169 -2.58 -6.01 -14.59
N LYS A 170 -2.94 -4.92 -13.91
CA LYS A 170 -3.70 -3.80 -14.51
C LYS A 170 -2.89 -3.09 -15.59
N ILE A 171 -1.61 -2.82 -15.36
CA ILE A 171 -0.70 -2.21 -16.34
C ILE A 171 -0.50 -3.16 -17.52
N ALA A 172 -0.31 -4.45 -17.28
CA ALA A 172 -0.17 -5.45 -18.36
C ALA A 172 -1.43 -5.50 -19.24
N LEU A 173 -2.62 -5.51 -18.63
CA LEU A 173 -3.90 -5.49 -19.33
C LEU A 173 -4.11 -4.19 -20.14
N LEU A 174 -3.67 -3.04 -19.61
CA LEU A 174 -3.84 -1.73 -20.25
C LEU A 174 -2.74 -1.44 -21.29
N SER A 175 -1.60 -2.13 -21.21
CA SER A 175 -0.46 -1.95 -22.12
C SER A 175 -0.78 -2.14 -23.61
N PRO A 176 -1.51 -3.18 -24.08
CA PRO A 176 -1.80 -3.32 -25.51
C PRO A 176 -2.66 -2.17 -26.04
N VAL A 177 -3.59 -1.64 -25.22
CA VAL A 177 -4.41 -0.48 -25.58
C VAL A 177 -3.54 0.76 -25.70
N TYR A 178 -2.61 0.97 -24.76
CA TYR A 178 -1.65 2.05 -24.82
C TYR A 178 -0.72 1.94 -26.04
N PHE A 179 -0.20 0.74 -26.34
CA PHE A 179 0.65 0.51 -27.50
C PHE A 179 -0.10 0.72 -28.81
N MET A 180 -1.38 0.33 -28.90
CA MET A 180 -2.20 0.62 -30.07
C MET A 180 -2.44 2.11 -30.24
N ILE A 181 -2.90 2.81 -29.20
CA ILE A 181 -3.11 4.27 -29.27
C ILE A 181 -1.80 4.99 -29.61
N SER A 182 -0.70 4.58 -28.98
CA SER A 182 0.63 5.10 -29.24
C SER A 182 1.04 4.91 -30.69
N PHE A 183 1.01 3.67 -31.19
CA PHE A 183 1.44 3.33 -32.54
C PHE A 183 0.63 4.08 -33.62
N PHE A 184 -0.66 4.30 -33.38
CA PHE A 184 -1.53 4.98 -34.34
C PHE A 184 -1.52 6.51 -34.24
N LEU A 185 -1.35 7.11 -33.04
CA LEU A 185 -1.44 8.57 -32.88
C LEU A 185 -0.08 9.28 -32.65
N LEU A 186 0.92 8.63 -32.06
CA LEU A 186 2.16 9.29 -31.60
C LEU A 186 3.42 8.60 -32.15
N SER A 187 4.37 9.38 -32.67
CA SER A 187 5.71 8.88 -32.98
C SER A 187 6.44 8.45 -31.70
N GLY A 188 7.28 7.41 -31.76
CA GLY A 188 8.07 6.94 -30.62
C GLY A 188 8.92 8.03 -29.96
N LYS A 189 9.38 9.01 -30.76
CA LYS A 189 10.10 10.20 -30.27
C LYS A 189 9.22 11.08 -29.37
N SER A 190 7.99 11.32 -29.79
CA SER A 190 7.01 12.12 -29.05
C SER A 190 6.63 11.45 -27.73
N MET A 191 6.49 10.12 -27.74
CA MET A 191 6.28 9.35 -26.51
C MET A 191 7.42 9.49 -25.52
N LEU A 192 8.66 9.29 -25.98
CA LEU A 192 9.83 9.41 -25.13
C LEU A 192 9.92 10.82 -24.53
N LEU A 193 9.64 11.86 -25.33
CA LEU A 193 9.62 13.25 -24.87
C LEU A 193 8.54 13.47 -23.81
N ILE A 194 7.29 13.07 -24.07
CA ILE A 194 6.16 13.29 -23.13
C ILE A 194 6.42 12.57 -21.81
N VAL A 195 6.83 11.30 -21.85
CA VAL A 195 7.08 10.49 -20.65
C VAL A 195 8.25 11.07 -19.86
N SER A 196 9.36 11.38 -20.52
CA SER A 196 10.55 11.89 -19.83
C SER A 196 10.34 13.29 -19.24
N VAL A 197 9.71 14.21 -19.97
CA VAL A 197 9.35 15.53 -19.44
C VAL A 197 8.39 15.40 -18.26
N PHE A 198 7.42 14.48 -18.32
CA PHE A 198 6.53 14.22 -17.19
C PHE A 198 7.30 13.76 -15.95
N ILE A 199 8.25 12.82 -16.09
CA ILE A 199 9.07 12.33 -14.98
C ILE A 199 9.94 13.46 -14.40
N LEU A 200 10.66 14.21 -15.24
CA LEU A 200 11.57 15.28 -14.82
C LEU A 200 10.83 16.46 -14.16
N THR A 201 9.61 16.76 -14.60
CA THR A 201 8.83 17.89 -14.06
C THR A 201 7.90 17.48 -12.93
N TYR A 202 7.76 16.17 -12.63
CA TYR A 202 6.77 15.64 -11.71
C TYR A 202 6.79 16.32 -10.33
N HIS A 203 7.98 16.49 -9.75
CA HIS A 203 8.18 17.06 -8.42
C HIS A 203 8.26 18.59 -8.39
N SER A 204 8.27 19.24 -9.56
CA SER A 204 8.27 20.70 -9.65
C SER A 204 7.04 21.29 -8.94
N VAL A 205 7.22 22.48 -8.35
CA VAL A 205 6.14 23.20 -7.65
C VAL A 205 4.97 23.44 -8.61
N HIS A 206 5.26 23.85 -9.84
CA HIS A 206 4.25 24.10 -10.86
C HIS A 206 3.46 22.82 -11.23
N ALA A 207 4.14 21.68 -11.43
CA ALA A 207 3.46 20.42 -11.74
C ALA A 207 2.62 19.89 -10.56
N ARG A 208 3.04 20.13 -9.32
CA ARG A 208 2.26 19.78 -8.13
C ARG A 208 0.96 20.59 -8.07
N VAL A 209 1.05 21.91 -8.29
CA VAL A 209 -0.10 22.81 -8.29
C VAL A 209 -1.06 22.49 -9.44
N THR A 210 -0.56 22.27 -10.66
CA THR A 210 -1.43 21.94 -11.80
C THR A 210 -2.15 20.61 -11.59
N ARG A 211 -1.48 19.59 -11.06
CA ARG A 211 -2.12 18.31 -10.71
C ARG A 211 -3.16 18.45 -9.61
N ALA A 212 -2.87 19.24 -8.57
CA ALA A 212 -3.84 19.53 -7.50
C ALA A 212 -5.10 20.22 -8.05
N ILE A 213 -4.93 21.17 -8.98
CA ILE A 213 -6.04 21.85 -9.66
C ILE A 213 -6.80 20.88 -10.57
N LEU A 214 -6.11 20.08 -11.38
CA LEU A 214 -6.73 19.07 -12.25
C LEU A 214 -7.55 18.06 -11.45
N TRP A 215 -7.07 17.64 -10.28
CA TRP A 215 -7.78 16.69 -9.42
C TRP A 215 -9.03 17.28 -8.75
N ARG A 216 -9.22 18.60 -8.75
CA ARG A 216 -10.50 19.23 -8.34
C ARG A 216 -11.60 19.04 -9.39
N SER A 217 -11.23 18.81 -10.65
CA SER A 217 -12.21 18.63 -11.73
C SER A 217 -12.96 17.30 -11.63
N HIS A 218 -14.29 17.36 -11.78
CA HIS A 218 -15.14 16.17 -11.78
C HIS A 218 -14.89 15.27 -13.00
N THR A 219 -14.58 15.85 -14.17
CA THR A 219 -14.34 15.09 -15.40
C THR A 219 -13.09 14.23 -15.28
N VAL A 220 -12.02 14.80 -14.71
CA VAL A 220 -10.75 14.11 -14.43
C VAL A 220 -10.99 12.93 -13.47
N ARG A 221 -11.74 13.13 -12.38
CA ARG A 221 -12.09 12.04 -11.45
C ARG A 221 -12.91 10.94 -12.10
N ARG A 222 -13.87 11.26 -12.98
CA ARG A 222 -14.65 10.25 -13.71
C ARG A 222 -13.77 9.44 -14.65
N LEU A 223 -12.87 10.09 -15.38
CA LEU A 223 -11.93 9.42 -16.28
C LEU A 223 -10.95 8.53 -15.51
N ALA A 224 -10.40 9.01 -14.39
CA ALA A 224 -9.51 8.23 -13.53
C ALA A 224 -10.20 6.99 -12.92
N LYS A 225 -11.51 7.06 -12.63
CA LYS A 225 -12.29 5.89 -12.21
C LYS A 225 -12.52 4.90 -13.36
N LYS A 226 -12.78 5.40 -14.58
CA LYS A 226 -12.97 4.53 -15.77
C LYS A 226 -11.72 3.73 -16.14
N THR A 227 -10.52 4.22 -15.85
CA THR A 227 -9.29 3.46 -16.11
C THR A 227 -9.10 2.29 -15.15
N GLY A 228 -9.91 2.15 -14.09
CA GLY A 228 -9.85 1.05 -13.11
C GLY A 228 -8.55 1.00 -12.29
N LEU A 229 -7.66 1.97 -12.51
CA LEU A 229 -6.35 2.07 -11.88
C LEU A 229 -6.44 2.77 -10.53
N PHE A 230 -7.39 3.71 -10.41
CA PHE A 230 -7.69 4.47 -9.20
C PHE A 230 -9.04 4.05 -8.62
N ASP A 231 -9.14 2.79 -8.21
CA ASP A 231 -10.26 2.35 -7.38
C ASP A 231 -10.03 2.85 -5.95
N ASP A 232 -10.96 3.66 -5.46
CA ASP A 232 -10.96 4.04 -4.05
C ASP A 232 -11.24 2.77 -3.22
N ILE A 233 -10.20 2.20 -2.62
CA ILE A 233 -10.28 1.12 -1.60
C ILE A 233 -11.28 1.50 -0.47
N ASN A 234 -11.58 2.79 -0.31
CA ASN A 234 -12.45 3.32 0.73
C ASN A 234 -13.95 2.98 0.57
N ASN A 235 -14.38 2.34 -0.51
CA ASN A 235 -15.77 1.87 -0.62
C ASN A 235 -16.09 0.66 0.28
N ASN A 236 -15.08 0.01 0.87
CA ASN A 236 -15.32 -1.03 1.89
C ASN A 236 -15.70 -0.43 3.26
N ASN A 237 -15.35 0.83 3.54
CA ASN A 237 -15.69 1.49 4.81
C ASN A 237 -17.09 2.11 4.81
N GLN A 238 -17.70 2.33 3.64
CA GLN A 238 -19.08 2.81 3.55
C GLN A 238 -20.09 1.66 3.75
N SER A 239 -19.66 0.40 3.57
CA SER A 239 -20.43 -0.80 3.89
C SER A 239 -20.30 -1.23 5.36
N GLN A 240 -19.40 -0.62 6.14
CA GLN A 240 -19.22 -0.89 7.58
C GLN A 240 -19.71 0.22 8.52
N ARG A 241 -20.18 1.37 7.99
CA ARG A 241 -20.80 2.44 8.82
C ARG A 241 -22.28 2.24 9.13
N SER A 242 -22.88 1.11 8.78
CA SER A 242 -24.28 0.77 9.11
C SER A 242 -24.44 -0.22 10.25
N HIS A 243 -23.37 -0.68 10.91
CA HIS A 243 -23.45 -1.54 12.09
C HIS A 243 -22.78 -0.89 13.30
N GLN A 244 -23.31 0.26 13.74
CA GLN A 244 -23.36 0.49 15.18
C GLN A 244 -24.37 -0.51 15.75
N PRO A 245 -23.99 -1.41 16.68
CA PRO A 245 -24.96 -2.22 17.37
C PRO A 245 -25.82 -1.26 18.20
N LYS A 246 -27.07 -1.07 17.77
CA LYS A 246 -28.10 -0.52 18.67
C LYS A 246 -28.11 -1.44 19.90
N PRO A 247 -28.05 -0.92 21.13
CA PRO A 247 -28.21 -1.75 22.31
C PRO A 247 -29.56 -2.45 22.20
N LYS A 248 -29.55 -3.77 22.07
CA LYS A 248 -30.75 -4.60 22.14
C LYS A 248 -31.38 -4.32 23.51
N PRO A 249 -32.69 -4.08 23.62
CA PRO A 249 -33.35 -4.10 24.93
C PRO A 249 -33.12 -5.51 25.49
N VAL A 250 -32.50 -5.56 26.66
CA VAL A 250 -32.40 -6.76 27.49
C VAL A 250 -33.83 -7.24 27.68
N PHE A 251 -34.18 -8.37 27.06
CA PHE A 251 -35.40 -9.10 27.38
C PHE A 251 -35.27 -9.50 28.85
N SER A 252 -35.86 -8.70 29.72
CA SER A 252 -36.12 -9.09 31.09
C SER A 252 -36.98 -10.34 31.06
N THR A 253 -36.41 -11.44 31.53
CA THR A 253 -37.05 -12.69 31.90
C THR A 253 -38.25 -12.38 32.79
N SER A 254 -39.44 -12.28 32.18
CA SER A 254 -40.73 -12.31 32.88
C SER A 254 -41.33 -13.70 32.69
N VAL A 255 -40.64 -14.70 33.24
CA VAL A 255 -41.25 -15.97 33.57
C VAL A 255 -41.99 -15.74 34.87
N LEU A 256 -43.32 -15.53 34.80
CA LEU A 256 -44.32 -15.82 35.84
C LEU A 256 -45.67 -15.22 35.45
N SER A 257 -46.39 -15.89 34.54
CA SER A 257 -47.86 -15.86 34.50
C SER A 257 -48.36 -17.00 33.61
N ALA A 258 -48.29 -18.22 34.14
CA ALA A 258 -49.01 -19.36 33.60
C ALA A 258 -50.44 -19.34 34.18
N THR A 259 -51.41 -18.95 33.35
CA THR A 259 -52.80 -19.32 33.58
C THR A 259 -53.25 -20.19 32.40
N SER A 260 -53.69 -21.40 32.76
CA SER A 260 -54.57 -22.29 32.00
C SER A 260 -53.95 -23.24 30.94
N LYS A 261 -53.89 -24.51 31.37
CA LYS A 261 -54.08 -25.79 30.64
C LYS A 261 -52.87 -26.40 29.92
N GLN A 262 -52.47 -27.58 30.44
CA GLN A 262 -51.47 -28.54 29.93
C GLN A 262 -50.04 -27.97 29.81
N GLN A 263 -49.23 -28.19 30.85
CA GLN A 263 -47.79 -27.90 30.83
C GLN A 263 -47.08 -28.86 29.85
N THR A 264 -47.02 -28.49 28.58
CA THR A 264 -46.09 -29.10 27.62
C THR A 264 -44.75 -28.39 27.73
N ALA A 265 -43.66 -29.16 27.72
CA ALA A 265 -42.30 -28.63 27.69
C ALA A 265 -42.13 -27.58 26.59
N PRO A 266 -41.39 -26.47 26.82
CA PRO A 266 -41.19 -25.47 25.79
C PRO A 266 -40.37 -26.06 24.64
N ARG A 267 -40.83 -25.79 23.41
CA ARG A 267 -40.26 -26.33 22.17
C ARG A 267 -39.65 -25.20 21.35
N PHE A 268 -38.45 -25.44 20.83
CA PHE A 268 -37.72 -24.52 19.98
C PHE A 268 -37.39 -25.20 18.65
N THR A 269 -37.58 -24.48 17.56
CA THR A 269 -37.26 -24.98 16.22
C THR A 269 -35.97 -24.34 15.77
N TYR A 270 -34.94 -25.16 15.61
CA TYR A 270 -33.66 -24.76 15.04
C TYR A 270 -33.77 -24.72 13.53
N VAL A 271 -33.17 -23.69 12.93
CA VAL A 271 -33.13 -23.48 11.48
C VAL A 271 -31.68 -23.47 11.06
N VAL A 272 -31.32 -24.29 10.09
CA VAL A 272 -29.97 -24.34 9.52
C VAL A 272 -30.07 -24.22 8.01
N TYR A 273 -29.21 -23.42 7.42
CA TYR A 273 -29.12 -23.24 5.98
C TYR A 273 -27.90 -23.94 5.43
N GLU A 274 -28.10 -24.67 4.34
CA GLU A 274 -27.01 -25.23 3.55
C GLU A 274 -26.80 -24.38 2.31
N ASN A 275 -25.55 -24.03 2.05
CA ASN A 275 -25.12 -23.14 0.99
C ASN A 275 -24.19 -23.90 0.02
N GLN A 276 -24.45 -23.77 -1.28
CA GLN A 276 -23.63 -24.38 -2.32
C GLN A 276 -23.34 -23.41 -3.47
N ARG A 277 -22.23 -23.66 -4.15
CA ARG A 277 -21.73 -22.89 -5.29
C ARG A 277 -21.54 -23.78 -6.50
N ARG A 278 -21.87 -23.25 -7.68
CA ARG A 278 -21.66 -23.92 -8.96
C ARG A 278 -20.22 -23.73 -9.45
N TRP A 279 -19.54 -24.84 -9.71
CA TRP A 279 -18.19 -24.89 -10.28
C TRP A 279 -18.22 -25.51 -11.67
N ILE A 280 -17.49 -24.90 -12.60
CA ILE A 280 -17.36 -25.39 -13.97
C ILE A 280 -16.70 -26.77 -13.92
N GLY A 281 -17.36 -27.79 -14.50
CA GLY A 281 -16.87 -29.17 -14.57
C GLY A 281 -17.17 -30.06 -13.34
N ILE A 282 -17.46 -29.48 -12.17
CA ILE A 282 -17.80 -30.23 -10.94
C ILE A 282 -19.29 -30.16 -10.62
N GLY A 283 -19.97 -29.09 -11.04
CA GLY A 283 -21.37 -28.84 -10.67
C GLY A 283 -21.50 -28.14 -9.32
N TRP A 284 -22.58 -28.41 -8.59
CA TRP A 284 -22.85 -27.80 -7.30
C TRP A 284 -22.00 -28.42 -6.19
N SER A 285 -21.33 -27.58 -5.39
CA SER A 285 -20.44 -28.02 -4.31
C SER A 285 -20.54 -27.09 -3.09
N THR A 286 -20.25 -27.63 -1.91
CA THR A 286 -20.11 -26.91 -0.63
C THR A 286 -18.78 -26.15 -0.51
N LYS A 287 -17.93 -26.17 -1.54
CA LYS A 287 -16.72 -25.36 -1.61
C LYS A 287 -17.08 -23.93 -2.04
N LEU A 288 -17.20 -23.01 -1.09
CA LEU A 288 -17.44 -21.60 -1.35
C LEU A 288 -16.15 -20.78 -1.29
N PHE A 289 -16.20 -19.52 -1.75
CA PHE A 289 -15.06 -18.63 -1.57
C PHE A 289 -14.91 -18.19 -0.10
N SER A 290 -13.68 -17.90 0.32
CA SER A 290 -13.40 -17.50 1.72
C SER A 290 -14.06 -16.20 2.17
N TYR A 291 -14.45 -15.33 1.23
CA TYR A 291 -15.17 -14.08 1.50
C TYR A 291 -16.69 -14.23 1.39
N GLU A 292 -17.18 -15.42 1.04
CA GLU A 292 -18.61 -15.74 0.99
C GLU A 292 -19.07 -16.37 2.31
N ARG A 293 -20.35 -16.76 2.34
CA ARG A 293 -20.95 -17.49 3.45
C ARG A 293 -20.32 -18.86 3.61
N ALA A 294 -20.33 -19.39 4.84
CA ALA A 294 -19.93 -20.76 5.12
C ALA A 294 -20.88 -21.79 4.45
N PRO A 295 -20.44 -23.04 4.24
CA PRO A 295 -21.30 -24.09 3.66
C PRO A 295 -22.55 -24.37 4.49
N TRP A 296 -22.47 -24.17 5.80
CA TRP A 296 -23.60 -24.29 6.72
C TRP A 296 -23.68 -23.01 7.56
N THR A 297 -24.88 -22.40 7.62
CA THR A 297 -25.10 -21.14 8.32
C THR A 297 -26.43 -21.09 9.06
N ASP A 298 -26.50 -20.30 10.12
CA ASP A 298 -27.75 -19.96 10.80
C ASP A 298 -28.54 -18.83 10.08
N GLU A 299 -29.71 -18.45 10.59
CA GLU A 299 -30.54 -17.31 10.17
C GLU A 299 -29.78 -15.98 10.17
N PHE A 300 -28.80 -15.83 11.07
CA PHE A 300 -27.94 -14.66 11.17
C PHE A 300 -26.70 -14.71 10.26
N LEU A 301 -26.58 -15.72 9.39
CA LEU A 301 -25.42 -15.97 8.51
C LEU A 301 -24.12 -16.32 9.24
N GLU A 302 -24.22 -16.73 10.49
CA GLU A 302 -23.08 -17.23 11.26
C GLU A 302 -22.75 -18.67 10.85
N PRO A 303 -21.45 -19.05 10.80
CA PRO A 303 -21.04 -20.40 10.41
C PRO A 303 -21.45 -21.43 11.46
N VAL A 304 -22.01 -22.54 11.01
CA VAL A 304 -22.53 -23.62 11.86
C VAL A 304 -22.00 -24.98 11.38
N GLN A 305 -22.03 -25.98 12.26
CA GLN A 305 -21.71 -27.37 11.92
C GLN A 305 -22.76 -27.97 10.95
N PRO A 306 -22.37 -28.99 10.16
CA PRO A 306 -23.31 -29.71 9.30
C PRO A 306 -24.42 -30.38 10.13
N ILE A 307 -25.59 -30.60 9.53
CA ILE A 307 -26.76 -31.19 10.21
C ILE A 307 -26.49 -32.56 10.85
N ASP A 308 -25.54 -33.34 10.32
CA ASP A 308 -25.17 -34.66 10.85
C ASP A 308 -24.35 -34.59 12.14
N GLU A 309 -23.62 -33.48 12.32
CA GLU A 309 -22.71 -33.26 13.45
C GLU A 309 -23.24 -32.19 14.42
N PHE A 310 -24.38 -31.57 14.10
CA PHE A 310 -24.94 -30.47 14.87
C PHE A 310 -25.40 -30.89 16.27
N VAL A 311 -24.75 -30.33 17.29
CA VAL A 311 -25.03 -30.57 18.71
C VAL A 311 -25.83 -29.40 19.31
N LEU A 312 -26.73 -29.72 20.24
CA LEU A 312 -27.48 -28.71 21.01
C LEU A 312 -26.53 -27.99 21.98
N PRO A 313 -26.72 -26.68 22.21
CA PRO A 313 -25.99 -25.95 23.25
C PRO A 313 -26.22 -26.57 24.63
N GLU A 314 -25.18 -26.58 25.46
CA GLU A 314 -25.31 -26.93 26.88
C GLU A 314 -26.09 -25.84 27.63
N THR A 315 -26.88 -26.26 28.61
CA THR A 315 -27.66 -25.39 29.49
C THR A 315 -26.86 -25.05 30.74
N ASP A 316 -26.93 -23.80 31.19
CA ASP A 316 -26.27 -23.36 32.43
C ASP A 316 -26.89 -24.02 33.68
N ASP A 317 -28.17 -24.36 33.62
CA ASP A 317 -28.91 -25.03 34.69
C ASP A 317 -28.83 -26.56 34.54
N PRO A 318 -28.23 -27.30 35.50
CA PRO A 318 -28.11 -28.76 35.44
C PRO A 318 -29.46 -29.48 35.59
N SER A 319 -30.53 -28.76 35.95
CA SER A 319 -31.87 -29.31 36.12
C SER A 319 -32.64 -29.45 34.80
N VAL A 320 -32.10 -28.93 33.69
CA VAL A 320 -32.81 -28.87 32.42
C VAL A 320 -31.86 -29.26 31.28
N GLU A 321 -32.29 -30.13 30.39
CA GLU A 321 -31.52 -30.62 29.25
C GLU A 321 -32.31 -30.43 27.95
N TRP A 322 -31.59 -30.14 26.86
CA TRP A 322 -32.19 -30.11 25.53
C TRP A 322 -32.27 -31.51 24.95
N ARG A 323 -33.45 -31.86 24.44
CA ARG A 323 -33.68 -33.13 23.75
C ARG A 323 -34.27 -32.89 22.36
N TRP A 324 -33.69 -33.54 21.36
CA TRP A 324 -34.23 -33.50 20.00
C TRP A 324 -35.58 -34.21 19.91
N ILE A 325 -36.53 -33.58 19.21
CA ILE A 325 -37.81 -34.19 18.83
C ILE A 325 -37.77 -34.48 17.33
N GLY A 326 -37.48 -35.74 17.00
CA GLY A 326 -37.45 -36.21 15.61
C GLY A 326 -36.17 -35.85 14.86
N ASN A 327 -36.21 -36.01 13.54
CA ASN A 327 -35.10 -35.81 12.63
C ASN A 327 -35.13 -34.44 11.94
N TRP A 328 -34.03 -34.06 11.30
CA TRP A 328 -33.97 -32.89 10.44
C TRP A 328 -34.98 -33.00 9.29
N LYS A 329 -35.69 -31.92 9.03
CA LYS A 329 -36.68 -31.80 7.96
C LYS A 329 -36.28 -30.68 7.03
N LEU A 330 -36.36 -30.90 5.73
CA LEU A 330 -36.20 -29.86 4.73
C LEU A 330 -37.49 -29.05 4.65
N ASP A 331 -37.43 -27.74 4.87
CA ASP A 331 -38.56 -26.83 4.68
C ASP A 331 -38.69 -26.45 3.20
N LEU A 332 -39.73 -26.99 2.56
CA LEU A 332 -40.03 -26.73 1.15
C LEU A 332 -40.64 -25.35 0.90
N THR A 333 -41.08 -24.65 1.95
CA THR A 333 -41.57 -23.27 1.82
C THR A 333 -40.43 -22.25 1.93
N ASN A 334 -39.27 -22.66 2.49
CA ASN A 334 -38.10 -21.83 2.76
C ASN A 334 -38.50 -20.43 3.26
N ASP A 335 -39.29 -20.41 4.33
CA ASP A 335 -39.83 -19.17 4.94
C ASP A 335 -40.78 -18.37 4.04
N GLY A 336 -41.55 -19.05 3.20
CA GLY A 336 -42.49 -18.44 2.26
C GLY A 336 -41.84 -17.92 0.96
N SER A 337 -40.53 -18.13 0.79
CA SER A 337 -39.82 -17.78 -0.46
C SER A 337 -40.12 -18.75 -1.61
N LEU A 338 -40.51 -19.98 -1.29
CA LEU A 338 -40.95 -20.98 -2.26
C LEU A 338 -42.49 -21.11 -2.20
N ALA A 339 -43.17 -20.73 -3.28
CA ALA A 339 -44.62 -20.92 -3.42
C ALA A 339 -44.91 -22.37 -3.81
N LEU A 340 -45.47 -23.15 -2.88
CA LEU A 340 -45.94 -24.50 -3.17
C LEU A 340 -47.26 -24.45 -3.97
N PRO A 341 -47.52 -25.42 -4.87
CA PRO A 341 -48.84 -25.59 -5.46
C PRO A 341 -49.90 -25.67 -4.37
N ALA A 342 -51.06 -25.03 -4.58
CA ALA A 342 -52.10 -24.87 -3.56
C ALA A 342 -52.62 -26.20 -2.95
N ASP A 343 -52.40 -27.33 -3.62
CA ASP A 343 -52.78 -28.69 -3.18
C ASP A 343 -51.71 -29.42 -2.34
N SER A 344 -50.49 -28.88 -2.22
CA SER A 344 -49.42 -29.56 -1.48
C SER A 344 -49.58 -29.36 0.03
N LYS A 345 -50.05 -30.40 0.73
CA LYS A 345 -50.22 -30.40 2.20
C LYS A 345 -48.91 -30.57 2.97
N VAL A 346 -47.82 -31.00 2.32
CA VAL A 346 -46.53 -31.30 2.97
C VAL A 346 -45.61 -30.10 2.87
N LYS A 347 -45.40 -29.41 4.00
CA LYS A 347 -44.50 -28.23 4.10
C LYS A 347 -43.05 -28.60 4.40
N ALA A 348 -42.81 -29.78 4.99
CA ALA A 348 -41.48 -30.22 5.36
C ALA A 348 -41.29 -31.74 5.15
N ILE A 349 -40.12 -32.14 4.65
CA ILE A 349 -39.80 -33.53 4.26
C ILE A 349 -38.55 -34.03 4.99
N GLU A 350 -38.57 -35.24 5.54
CA GLU A 350 -37.40 -35.85 6.25
C GLU A 350 -36.37 -36.46 5.30
N HIS A 351 -36.81 -36.99 4.15
CA HIS A 351 -35.94 -37.57 3.12
C HIS A 351 -36.09 -36.82 1.79
N PRO A 352 -35.46 -35.65 1.64
CA PRO A 352 -35.53 -34.90 0.39
C PRO A 352 -34.66 -35.52 -0.70
N GLY A 353 -35.06 -35.31 -1.96
CA GLY A 353 -34.21 -35.58 -3.11
C GLY A 353 -33.01 -34.61 -3.18
N PRO A 354 -32.01 -34.91 -4.02
CA PRO A 354 -30.80 -34.08 -4.14
C PRO A 354 -31.08 -32.65 -4.63
N ASP A 355 -32.15 -32.46 -5.41
CA ASP A 355 -32.49 -31.19 -6.05
C ASP A 355 -33.71 -30.48 -5.43
N ASP A 356 -34.17 -30.95 -4.26
CA ASP A 356 -35.33 -30.37 -3.58
C ASP A 356 -34.98 -29.18 -2.67
N GLY A 357 -35.89 -28.21 -2.57
CA GLY A 357 -35.85 -27.10 -1.60
C GLY A 357 -34.74 -26.07 -1.81
N TRP A 358 -34.11 -26.05 -2.99
CA TRP A 358 -33.09 -25.07 -3.35
C TRP A 358 -33.70 -23.76 -3.82
N VAL A 359 -33.17 -22.65 -3.31
CA VAL A 359 -33.38 -21.30 -3.83
C VAL A 359 -32.09 -20.85 -4.51
N TYR A 360 -32.19 -20.41 -5.76
CA TYR A 360 -31.05 -20.05 -6.60
C TYR A 360 -30.80 -18.54 -6.61
N PHE A 361 -29.53 -18.16 -6.52
CA PHE A 361 -29.07 -16.78 -6.47
C PHE A 361 -28.01 -16.49 -7.53
N ASP A 362 -27.76 -15.21 -7.75
CA ASP A 362 -26.63 -14.76 -8.56
C ASP A 362 -25.27 -14.99 -7.85
N ASN A 363 -24.18 -14.54 -8.46
CA ASN A 363 -22.83 -14.66 -7.90
C ASN A 363 -22.63 -13.93 -6.56
N THR A 364 -23.57 -13.08 -6.15
CA THR A 364 -23.49 -12.23 -4.96
C THR A 364 -24.57 -12.52 -3.93
N TRP A 365 -25.22 -13.69 -4.02
CA TRP A 365 -26.34 -14.07 -3.13
C TRP A 365 -27.55 -13.14 -3.21
N LYS A 366 -27.73 -12.46 -4.35
CA LYS A 366 -28.87 -11.56 -4.61
C LYS A 366 -29.81 -12.19 -5.64
N LYS A 367 -31.00 -11.57 -5.77
CA LYS A 367 -32.06 -11.99 -6.71
C LYS A 367 -32.45 -13.47 -6.51
N PRO A 368 -33.11 -13.80 -5.38
CA PRO A 368 -33.64 -15.14 -5.17
C PRO A 368 -34.56 -15.50 -6.32
N ALA A 369 -34.33 -16.66 -6.92
CA ALA A 369 -35.22 -17.26 -7.88
C ALA A 369 -35.55 -18.68 -7.44
N THR A 370 -36.82 -18.99 -7.58
CA THR A 370 -37.41 -20.32 -7.33
C THR A 370 -37.44 -21.16 -8.60
N ASP A 371 -37.23 -20.52 -9.75
CA ASP A 371 -37.15 -21.17 -11.06
C ASP A 371 -35.97 -22.16 -11.10
N SER A 372 -36.12 -23.20 -11.93
CA SER A 372 -35.16 -24.31 -12.09
C SER A 372 -33.73 -23.84 -12.41
N ASP A 373 -32.76 -24.72 -12.16
CA ASP A 373 -31.32 -24.46 -12.33
C ASP A 373 -31.03 -23.83 -13.71
N SER A 374 -30.66 -22.54 -13.70
CA SER A 374 -30.34 -21.78 -14.89
C SER A 374 -28.86 -21.44 -14.92
N LEU A 375 -28.31 -21.31 -16.13
CA LEU A 375 -26.87 -21.07 -16.37
C LEU A 375 -26.37 -19.74 -15.79
N VAL A 376 -27.27 -18.84 -15.41
CA VAL A 376 -26.94 -17.51 -14.82
C VAL A 376 -26.90 -17.57 -13.28
N LYS A 377 -27.27 -18.71 -12.69
CA LYS A 377 -27.27 -18.91 -11.23
C LYS A 377 -26.00 -19.62 -10.81
N TYR A 378 -25.36 -19.08 -9.78
CA TYR A 378 -24.03 -19.49 -9.34
C TYR A 378 -24.01 -19.95 -7.88
N THR A 379 -25.00 -19.53 -7.09
CA THR A 379 -25.11 -19.92 -5.68
C THR A 379 -26.52 -20.41 -5.39
N ARG A 380 -26.67 -21.37 -4.48
CA ARG A 380 -27.97 -21.89 -4.05
C ARG A 380 -28.00 -22.15 -2.55
N ARG A 381 -29.18 -22.01 -1.94
CA ARG A 381 -29.41 -22.25 -0.50
C ARG A 381 -30.64 -23.12 -0.27
N ARG A 382 -30.58 -24.03 0.69
CA ARG A 382 -31.74 -24.78 1.19
C ARG A 382 -31.89 -24.67 2.71
N ARG A 383 -33.12 -24.79 3.22
CA ARG A 383 -33.47 -24.57 4.63
C ARG A 383 -33.83 -25.89 5.31
N TRP A 384 -33.12 -26.21 6.38
CA TRP A 384 -33.36 -27.35 7.26
C TRP A 384 -33.93 -26.88 8.59
N VAL A 385 -34.88 -27.64 9.12
CA VAL A 385 -35.55 -27.35 10.39
C VAL A 385 -35.61 -28.59 11.27
N ARG A 386 -35.37 -28.43 12.57
CA ARG A 386 -35.51 -29.51 13.55
C ARG A 386 -35.97 -28.93 14.89
N THR A 387 -36.90 -29.60 15.54
CA THR A 387 -37.46 -29.14 16.82
C THR A 387 -36.75 -29.83 17.98
N ALA A 388 -36.38 -29.06 19.00
CA ALA A 388 -35.92 -29.54 20.29
C ALA A 388 -36.93 -29.15 21.38
N GLU A 389 -37.06 -29.99 22.40
CA GLU A 389 -37.77 -29.66 23.63
C GLU A 389 -36.78 -29.54 24.78
N LEU A 390 -37.10 -28.63 25.69
CA LEU A 390 -36.38 -28.46 26.93
C LEU A 390 -37.03 -29.33 28.01
N VAL A 391 -36.34 -30.38 28.44
CA VAL A 391 -36.85 -31.39 29.38
C VAL A 391 -36.15 -31.20 30.71
N LYS A 392 -36.87 -31.41 31.83
CA LYS A 392 -36.24 -31.43 33.14
C LYS A 392 -35.34 -32.67 33.23
N SER A 393 -34.05 -32.49 33.47
CA SER A 393 -33.12 -33.60 33.66
C SER A 393 -33.58 -34.41 34.87
N SER A 394 -33.87 -35.69 34.66
CA SER A 394 -34.18 -36.61 35.75
C SER A 394 -32.87 -37.01 36.41
N ALA A 395 -32.58 -36.44 37.58
CA ALA A 395 -31.52 -36.92 38.46
C ALA A 395 -31.77 -38.36 38.91
#